data_AF-A0A4S2B5J1-F1
#
_entry.id   AF-A0A4S2B5J1-F1
#
_cell.length_a   1.000
_cell.length_b   1.000
_cell.length_c   1.000
_cell.angle_alpha   90.00
_cell.angle_beta   90.00
_cell.angle_gamma   90.00
#
_symmetry.space_group_name_H-M   'P 1'
#
loop_
_entity.id
_entity.type
_entity.pdbx_description
1 polymer ?
#
loop_
_entity_poly.entity_id
_entity_poly.type
_entity_poly.pdbx_seq_one_letter_code
_entity_poly.pdbx_strand_id
1 'polypeptide(L)'
;MTVSIYIDNNVWDLLFEKEIDLSVELPSDEFCLCLTREAEFEIPPIPEEKAALKKFIYDTIEKCSIETRPYFGFLDERHPISEQRVAGFDNGFLADIKETEFMEQQKKRLSEHKKESTKLYKNEADISVAARSFGAAVITLDKKNGPINEAYKQGGTIIYLHEFIKSGLLLKDFIKSRIQPS
;
A
#
# COMPACT_ATOMS: atom_id res chain seq x y z
N MET A 1 -1.02 20.19 6.92
CA MET A 1 -0.20 18.99 6.65
C MET A 1 -1.12 17.96 6.02
N THR A 2 -0.74 17.40 4.88
CA THR A 2 -1.51 16.34 4.23
C THR A 2 -1.25 15.00 4.90
N VAL A 3 -2.28 14.18 5.05
CA VAL A 3 -2.16 12.82 5.58
C VAL A 3 -1.71 11.89 4.45
N SER A 4 -0.58 11.20 4.61
CA SER A 4 -0.16 10.16 3.66
C SER A 4 -0.94 8.87 3.91
N ILE A 5 -1.53 8.31 2.85
CA ILE A 5 -2.30 7.06 2.89
C ILE A 5 -1.73 6.09 1.87
N TYR A 6 -1.27 4.94 2.33
CA TYR A 6 -0.87 3.83 1.47
C TYR A 6 -2.06 2.90 1.21
N ILE A 7 -2.26 2.55 -0.06
CA ILE A 7 -3.36 1.70 -0.51
C ILE A 7 -2.84 0.27 -0.69
N ASP A 8 -3.41 -0.67 0.07
CA ASP A 8 -3.19 -2.09 -0.14
C ASP A 8 -3.94 -2.59 -1.39
N ASN A 9 -3.40 -3.58 -2.10
CA ASN A 9 -3.92 -4.05 -3.37
C ASN A 9 -5.36 -4.59 -3.28
N ASN A 10 -5.72 -5.22 -2.15
CA ASN A 10 -7.09 -5.71 -1.93
C ASN A 10 -8.15 -4.61 -1.81
N VAL A 11 -7.75 -3.35 -1.58
CA VAL A 11 -8.69 -2.22 -1.46
C VAL A 11 -9.31 -1.87 -2.80
N TRP A 12 -8.59 -2.13 -3.91
CA TRP A 12 -9.07 -1.81 -5.25
C TRP A 12 -10.39 -2.49 -5.60
N ASP A 13 -10.57 -3.77 -5.23
CA ASP A 13 -11.83 -4.48 -5.47
C ASP A 13 -12.99 -3.76 -4.74
N LEU A 14 -12.81 -3.31 -3.49
CA LEU A 14 -13.87 -2.57 -2.78
C LEU A 14 -14.19 -1.22 -3.42
N LEU A 15 -13.16 -0.44 -3.77
CA LEU A 15 -13.34 0.86 -4.39
C LEU A 15 -14.08 0.74 -5.72
N PHE A 16 -13.75 -0.29 -6.50
CA PHE A 16 -14.42 -0.60 -7.76
C PHE A 16 -15.87 -1.06 -7.54
N GLU A 17 -16.11 -2.03 -6.65
CA GLU A 17 -17.44 -2.57 -6.36
C GLU A 17 -18.42 -1.53 -5.79
N LYS A 18 -17.90 -0.53 -5.09
CA LYS A 18 -18.69 0.56 -4.48
C LYS A 18 -18.67 1.84 -5.28
N GLU A 19 -17.98 1.86 -6.42
CA GLU A 19 -17.80 3.04 -7.29
C GLU A 19 -17.32 4.27 -6.50
N ILE A 20 -16.39 4.04 -5.55
CA ILE A 20 -15.86 5.10 -4.68
C ILE A 20 -14.86 5.96 -5.46
N ASP A 21 -15.19 7.24 -5.61
CA ASP A 21 -14.31 8.23 -6.22
C ASP A 21 -13.34 8.83 -5.19
N LEU A 22 -12.10 8.33 -5.18
CA LEU A 22 -11.07 8.80 -4.25
C LEU A 22 -10.75 10.30 -4.41
N SER A 23 -10.96 10.90 -5.58
CA SER A 23 -10.71 12.34 -5.76
C SER A 23 -11.69 13.23 -4.98
N VAL A 24 -12.88 12.69 -4.67
CA VAL A 24 -13.91 13.36 -3.86
C VAL A 24 -13.77 12.97 -2.40
N GLU A 25 -13.58 11.67 -2.16
CA GLU A 25 -13.52 11.13 -0.80
C GLU A 25 -12.20 11.44 -0.09
N LEU A 26 -11.08 11.53 -0.79
CA LEU A 26 -9.75 11.81 -0.25
C LEU A 26 -9.05 12.88 -1.10
N PRO A 27 -9.50 14.15 -1.03
CA PRO A 27 -8.99 15.21 -1.89
C PRO A 27 -7.53 15.54 -1.58
N SER A 28 -6.79 15.96 -2.62
CA SER A 28 -5.32 16.07 -2.59
C SER A 28 -4.77 17.21 -1.72
N ASP A 29 -5.62 18.17 -1.34
CA ASP A 29 -5.29 19.23 -0.39
C ASP A 29 -5.24 18.72 1.06
N GLU A 30 -5.90 17.60 1.34
CA GLU A 30 -5.95 16.97 2.66
C GLU A 30 -5.16 15.65 2.73
N PHE A 31 -5.07 14.92 1.62
CA PHE A 31 -4.52 13.57 1.57
C PHE A 31 -3.49 13.41 0.46
N CYS A 32 -2.48 12.59 0.73
CA CYS A 32 -1.50 12.16 -0.27
C CYS A 32 -1.60 10.64 -0.42
N LEU A 33 -2.14 10.19 -1.55
CA LEU A 33 -2.35 8.77 -1.82
C LEU A 33 -1.08 8.15 -2.40
N CYS A 34 -0.68 7.02 -1.84
CA CYS A 34 0.60 6.39 -2.15
C CYS A 34 0.43 4.89 -2.42
N LEU A 35 1.32 4.35 -3.25
CA LEU A 35 1.57 2.92 -3.40
C LEU A 35 3.00 2.60 -2.96
N THR A 36 3.22 1.39 -2.47
CA THR A 36 4.58 0.85 -2.41
C THR A 36 4.99 0.33 -3.79
N ARG A 37 6.30 0.23 -4.04
CA ARG A 37 6.79 -0.33 -5.30
C ARG A 37 6.36 -1.77 -5.49
N GLU A 38 6.27 -2.51 -4.39
CA GLU A 38 5.82 -3.90 -4.37
C GLU A 38 4.33 -4.00 -4.71
N ALA A 39 3.47 -3.14 -4.15
CA ALA A 39 2.04 -3.14 -4.48
C ALA A 39 1.79 -2.81 -5.96
N GLU A 40 2.60 -1.92 -6.55
CA GLU A 40 2.52 -1.60 -7.98
C GLU A 40 2.76 -2.83 -8.87
N PHE A 41 3.68 -3.73 -8.50
CA PHE A 41 3.96 -4.95 -9.28
C PHE A 41 2.78 -5.92 -9.34
N GLU A 42 1.76 -5.76 -8.48
CA GLU A 42 0.57 -6.60 -8.49
C GLU A 42 -0.50 -6.14 -9.49
N ILE A 43 -0.41 -4.92 -10.02
CA ILE A 43 -1.40 -4.34 -10.95
C ILE A 43 -1.24 -4.88 -12.39
N PRO A 44 -0.04 -4.91 -13.01
CA PRO A 44 0.14 -5.44 -14.36
C PRO A 44 -0.36 -6.88 -14.58
N PRO A 45 -0.17 -7.84 -13.66
CA PRO A 45 -0.63 -9.21 -13.85
C PRO A 45 -2.12 -9.42 -13.57
N ILE A 46 -2.90 -8.38 -13.25
CA ILE A 46 -4.37 -8.48 -13.20
C ILE A 46 -4.87 -8.98 -14.56
N PRO A 47 -5.64 -10.09 -14.59
CA PRO A 47 -5.98 -10.79 -15.81
C PRO A 47 -7.09 -10.08 -16.60
N GLU A 48 -7.25 -10.43 -17.88
CA GLU A 48 -8.15 -9.73 -18.81
C GLU A 48 -9.63 -9.84 -18.43
N GLU A 49 -10.06 -10.93 -17.77
CA GLU A 49 -11.41 -11.04 -17.23
C GLU A 49 -11.74 -9.97 -16.18
N LYS A 50 -10.70 -9.37 -15.57
CA LYS A 50 -10.80 -8.23 -14.65
C LYS A 50 -10.35 -6.91 -15.31
N ALA A 51 -10.43 -6.80 -16.65
CA ALA A 51 -9.99 -5.60 -17.38
C ALA A 51 -10.68 -4.31 -16.90
N ALA A 52 -11.95 -4.38 -16.50
CA ALA A 52 -12.68 -3.22 -15.97
C ALA A 52 -12.07 -2.72 -14.64
N LEU A 53 -11.75 -3.63 -13.71
CA LEU A 53 -11.04 -3.30 -12.47
C LEU A 53 -9.65 -2.72 -12.76
N LYS A 54 -8.90 -3.37 -13.65
CA LYS A 54 -7.57 -2.91 -14.04
C LYS A 54 -7.59 -1.49 -14.62
N LYS A 55 -8.57 -1.21 -15.49
CA LYS A 55 -8.79 0.14 -16.04
C LYS A 55 -9.14 1.13 -14.94
N PHE A 56 -10.06 0.77 -14.05
CA PHE A 56 -10.43 1.61 -12.90
C PHE A 56 -9.22 1.97 -12.03
N ILE A 57 -8.32 1.02 -11.76
CA ILE A 57 -7.10 1.27 -10.98
C ILE A 57 -6.22 2.31 -11.70
N TYR A 58 -5.94 2.12 -12.99
CA TYR A 58 -5.11 3.08 -13.74
C TYR A 58 -5.75 4.47 -13.84
N ASP A 59 -7.05 4.54 -14.14
CA ASP A 59 -7.79 5.79 -14.20
C ASP A 59 -7.75 6.51 -12.83
N THR A 60 -7.89 5.75 -11.72
CA THR A 60 -7.86 6.31 -10.36
C THR A 60 -6.47 6.79 -9.98
N ILE A 61 -5.42 6.05 -10.34
CA ILE A 61 -4.02 6.44 -10.15
C ILE A 61 -3.72 7.76 -10.86
N GLU A 62 -4.12 7.86 -12.13
CA GLU A 62 -3.92 9.09 -12.92
C GLU A 62 -4.74 10.26 -12.35
N LYS A 63 -6.05 10.05 -12.15
CA LYS A 63 -6.97 11.09 -11.68
C LYS A 63 -6.58 11.66 -10.31
N CYS A 64 -6.14 10.80 -9.39
CA CYS A 64 -5.78 11.21 -8.03
C CYS A 64 -4.28 11.49 -7.87
N SER A 65 -3.50 11.38 -8.96
CA SER A 65 -2.03 11.53 -8.94
C SER A 65 -1.37 10.67 -7.86
N ILE A 66 -1.77 9.39 -7.79
CA ILE A 66 -1.27 8.45 -6.78
C ILE A 66 0.20 8.14 -7.08
N GLU A 67 1.07 8.38 -6.10
CA GLU A 67 2.52 8.22 -6.25
C GLU A 67 2.98 6.83 -5.79
N THR A 68 3.79 6.14 -6.59
CA THR A 68 4.61 5.04 -6.05
C THR A 68 5.77 5.63 -5.25
N ARG A 69 5.87 5.25 -3.98
CA ARG A 69 6.93 5.70 -3.06
C ARG A 69 7.84 4.54 -2.66
N PRO A 70 8.88 4.23 -3.46
CA PRO A 70 9.89 3.24 -3.09
C PRO A 70 10.77 3.75 -1.95
N TYR A 71 11.37 2.84 -1.18
CA TYR A 71 12.44 3.23 -0.26
C TYR A 71 13.70 3.65 -1.03
N PHE A 72 14.50 4.52 -0.45
CA PHE A 72 15.88 4.72 -0.88
C PHE A 72 16.69 3.46 -0.60
N GLY A 73 17.51 3.07 -1.55
CA GLY A 73 18.43 1.96 -1.39
C GLY A 73 19.42 1.84 -2.54
N PHE A 74 20.32 0.88 -2.39
CA PHE A 74 21.30 0.55 -3.42
C PHE A 74 20.77 -0.52 -4.35
N LEU A 75 21.35 -0.58 -5.56
CA LEU A 75 21.04 -1.60 -6.55
C LEU A 75 21.22 -3.00 -5.93
N ASP A 76 20.20 -3.83 -6.08
CA ASP A 76 20.27 -5.24 -5.70
C ASP A 76 20.45 -6.11 -6.95
N GLU A 77 21.63 -6.71 -7.10
CA GLU A 77 21.99 -7.54 -8.25
C GLU A 77 21.13 -8.80 -8.39
N ARG A 78 20.36 -9.17 -7.35
CA ARG A 78 19.38 -10.28 -7.42
C ARG A 78 18.13 -9.94 -8.24
N HIS A 79 17.98 -8.68 -8.64
CA HIS A 79 16.84 -8.17 -9.39
C HIS A 79 17.29 -7.42 -10.65
N PRO A 80 16.62 -7.59 -11.79
CA PRO A 80 16.83 -6.70 -12.93
C PRO A 80 16.37 -5.27 -12.59
N ILE A 81 16.80 -4.28 -13.37
CA ILE A 81 16.52 -2.85 -13.15
C ILE A 81 15.01 -2.58 -13.00
N SER A 82 14.17 -3.21 -13.84
CA SER A 82 12.72 -3.04 -13.81
C SER A 82 12.05 -3.60 -12.56
N GLU A 83 12.71 -4.52 -11.86
CA GLU A 83 12.20 -5.20 -10.66
C GLU A 83 12.85 -4.69 -9.37
N GLN A 84 13.59 -3.58 -9.41
CA GLN A 84 14.12 -3.00 -8.17
C GLN A 84 12.98 -2.54 -7.25
N ARG A 85 13.12 -2.86 -5.96
CA ARG A 85 12.17 -2.47 -4.89
C ARG A 85 12.48 -1.08 -4.34
N VAL A 86 13.75 -0.72 -4.41
CA VAL A 86 14.29 0.54 -3.95
C VAL A 86 14.55 1.46 -5.12
N ALA A 87 14.53 2.76 -4.85
CA ALA A 87 15.02 3.78 -5.75
C ALA A 87 16.39 4.28 -5.28
N GLY A 88 17.21 4.69 -6.25
CA GLY A 88 18.52 5.28 -5.98
C GLY A 88 18.43 6.71 -5.46
N PHE A 89 19.56 7.41 -5.53
CA PHE A 89 19.68 8.81 -5.14
C PHE A 89 18.59 9.69 -5.76
N ASP A 90 18.09 10.64 -4.97
CA ASP A 90 17.06 11.63 -5.31
C ASP A 90 15.68 11.10 -5.71
N ASN A 91 15.48 9.77 -5.69
CA ASN A 91 14.25 9.14 -6.16
C ASN A 91 13.57 8.24 -5.12
N GLY A 92 14.22 7.98 -3.98
CA GLY A 92 13.71 7.10 -2.92
C GLY A 92 13.47 7.81 -1.59
N PHE A 93 12.58 7.24 -0.79
CA PHE A 93 12.24 7.74 0.55
C PHE A 93 13.04 7.00 1.62
N LEU A 94 13.60 7.73 2.59
CA LEU A 94 14.28 7.09 3.73
C LEU A 94 13.26 6.33 4.58
N ALA A 95 13.60 5.09 4.93
CA ALA A 95 12.83 4.32 5.90
C ALA A 95 13.11 4.82 7.32
N ASP A 96 12.07 4.92 8.13
CA ASP A 96 12.22 5.11 9.57
C ASP A 96 12.79 3.85 10.23
N ILE A 97 13.34 4.00 11.45
CA ILE A 97 13.86 2.93 12.27
C ILE A 97 12.78 1.86 12.50
N LYS A 98 11.55 2.27 12.82
CA LYS A 98 10.45 1.31 13.04
C LYS A 98 10.08 0.54 11.78
N GLU A 99 10.06 1.20 10.62
CA GLU A 99 9.80 0.55 9.33
C GLU A 99 10.88 -0.51 9.06
N THR A 100 12.15 -0.14 9.28
CA THR A 100 13.31 -1.02 9.06
C THR A 100 13.31 -2.21 10.02
N GLU A 101 13.11 -1.98 11.31
CA GLU A 101 13.02 -3.02 12.33
C GLU A 101 11.88 -4.00 12.05
N PHE A 102 10.71 -3.49 11.65
CA PHE A 102 9.60 -4.33 11.26
C PHE A 102 9.94 -5.19 10.04
N MET A 103 10.47 -4.61 8.96
CA MET A 103 10.87 -5.37 7.77
C MET A 103 11.88 -6.47 8.09
N GLU A 104 12.85 -6.20 8.97
CA GLU A 104 13.83 -7.20 9.42
C GLU A 104 13.18 -8.37 10.18
N GLN A 105 12.24 -8.08 11.08
CA GLN A 105 11.50 -9.11 11.81
C GLN A 105 10.72 -10.02 10.84
N GLN A 106 10.19 -9.45 9.75
CA GLN A 106 9.35 -10.16 8.79
C GLN A 106 10.14 -10.95 7.74
N LYS A 107 11.47 -10.81 7.63
CA LYS A 107 12.28 -11.51 6.61
C LYS A 107 12.05 -13.01 6.54
N LYS A 108 11.82 -13.66 7.69
CA LYS A 108 11.57 -15.12 7.77
C LYS A 108 10.28 -15.57 7.08
N ARG A 109 9.39 -14.63 6.73
CA ARG A 109 8.13 -14.91 6.01
C ARG A 109 8.26 -14.85 4.50
N LEU A 110 9.36 -14.30 3.99
CA LEU A 110 9.65 -14.28 2.57
C LEU A 110 9.99 -15.70 2.10
N SER A 111 9.43 -16.09 0.96
CA SER A 111 9.85 -17.33 0.29
C SER A 111 11.22 -17.15 -0.35
N GLU A 112 11.93 -18.26 -0.55
CA GLU A 112 13.17 -18.26 -1.35
C GLU A 112 12.91 -18.02 -2.85
N HIS A 113 11.69 -18.33 -3.30
CA HIS A 113 11.28 -18.22 -4.70
C HIS A 113 10.34 -17.04 -4.95
N LYS A 114 10.55 -16.36 -6.08
CA LYS A 114 9.65 -15.32 -6.59
C LYS A 114 8.47 -15.96 -7.34
N LYS A 115 7.31 -15.31 -7.30
CA LYS A 115 6.19 -15.63 -8.18
C LYS A 115 6.48 -15.09 -9.57
N GLU A 116 6.23 -15.92 -10.60
CA GLU A 116 6.53 -15.53 -11.98
C GLU A 116 5.66 -14.38 -12.48
N SER A 117 4.41 -14.28 -12.00
CA SER A 117 3.45 -13.28 -12.44
C SER A 117 3.72 -11.87 -11.90
N THR A 118 4.05 -11.76 -10.61
CA THR A 118 4.29 -10.46 -9.94
C THR A 118 5.77 -10.14 -9.77
N LYS A 119 6.67 -11.10 -9.99
CA LYS A 119 8.11 -11.01 -9.68
C LYS A 119 8.43 -10.77 -8.20
N LEU A 120 7.45 -10.93 -7.32
CA LEU A 120 7.57 -10.75 -5.87
C LEU A 120 7.78 -12.07 -5.14
N TYR A 121 8.49 -12.02 -4.02
CA TYR A 121 8.49 -13.09 -3.02
C TYR A 121 7.14 -13.15 -2.31
N LYS A 122 6.82 -14.31 -1.71
CA LYS A 122 5.61 -14.47 -0.92
C LYS A 122 5.59 -13.46 0.24
N ASN A 123 4.46 -12.76 0.41
CA ASN A 123 4.22 -11.72 1.41
C ASN A 123 5.07 -10.44 1.24
N GLU A 124 5.84 -10.28 0.16
CA GLU A 124 6.72 -9.12 -0.02
C GLU A 124 5.93 -7.80 -0.09
N ALA A 125 4.84 -7.76 -0.86
CA ALA A 125 3.94 -6.61 -0.93
C ALA A 125 3.31 -6.30 0.44
N ASP A 126 2.73 -7.31 1.10
CA ASP A 126 2.12 -7.14 2.43
C ASP A 126 3.11 -6.60 3.46
N ILE A 127 4.37 -7.07 3.45
CA ILE A 127 5.41 -6.58 4.37
C ILE A 127 5.75 -5.12 4.07
N SER A 128 5.95 -4.78 2.79
CA SER A 128 6.28 -3.41 2.38
C SER A 128 5.15 -2.43 2.75
N VAL A 129 3.91 -2.77 2.43
CA VAL A 129 2.72 -1.97 2.78
C VAL A 129 2.57 -1.87 4.30
N ALA A 130 2.69 -2.98 5.03
CA ALA A 130 2.59 -2.99 6.49
C ALA A 130 3.64 -2.11 7.16
N ALA A 131 4.88 -2.12 6.67
CA ALA A 131 5.94 -1.26 7.19
C ALA A 131 5.55 0.22 7.13
N ARG A 132 4.94 0.68 6.03
CA ARG A 132 4.53 2.09 5.88
C ARG A 132 3.58 2.60 6.97
N SER A 133 2.87 1.70 7.65
CA SER A 133 1.95 2.06 8.72
C SER A 133 2.61 2.72 9.93
N PHE A 134 3.93 2.60 10.10
CA PHE A 134 4.65 3.23 11.21
C PHE A 134 4.92 4.73 10.99
N GLY A 135 4.91 5.20 9.74
CA GLY A 135 5.07 6.62 9.39
C GLY A 135 3.87 7.26 8.72
N ALA A 136 2.92 6.46 8.21
CA ALA A 136 1.75 6.90 7.47
C ALA A 136 0.53 6.02 7.81
N ALA A 137 -0.65 6.38 7.30
CA ALA A 137 -1.81 5.50 7.38
C ALA A 137 -1.76 4.47 6.24
N VAL A 138 -2.23 3.24 6.51
CA VAL A 138 -2.45 2.21 5.49
C VAL A 138 -3.91 1.81 5.51
N ILE A 139 -4.57 1.84 4.35
CA ILE A 139 -5.93 1.29 4.19
C ILE A 139 -5.86 -0.12 3.61
N THR A 140 -6.63 -1.05 4.18
CA THR A 140 -6.60 -2.47 3.81
C THR A 140 -7.91 -3.19 4.15
N LEU A 141 -8.17 -4.31 3.47
CA LEU A 141 -9.19 -5.28 3.84
C LEU A 141 -8.63 -6.53 4.53
N ASP A 142 -7.31 -6.71 4.58
CA ASP A 142 -6.71 -7.92 5.12
C ASP A 142 -6.56 -7.89 6.65
N LYS A 143 -7.58 -8.41 7.34
CA LYS A 143 -7.55 -8.60 8.80
C LYS A 143 -6.89 -9.92 9.23
N LYS A 144 -6.43 -10.76 8.30
CA LYS A 144 -5.93 -12.10 8.63
C LYS A 144 -4.61 -12.02 9.39
N ASN A 145 -4.20 -13.16 9.96
CA ASN A 145 -2.87 -13.27 10.55
C ASN A 145 -1.81 -13.14 9.45
N GLY A 146 -0.99 -12.10 9.53
CA GLY A 146 0.00 -11.74 8.51
C GLY A 146 0.72 -10.44 8.87
N PRO A 147 1.59 -9.94 7.97
CA PRO A 147 2.39 -8.73 8.20
C PRO A 147 1.54 -7.51 8.59
N ILE A 148 0.43 -7.27 7.89
CA ILE A 148 -0.49 -6.15 8.13
C ILE A 148 -1.04 -6.15 9.57
N ASN A 149 -1.56 -7.29 10.03
CA ASN A 149 -2.10 -7.43 11.38
C ASN A 149 -1.00 -7.34 12.45
N GLU A 150 0.20 -7.83 12.15
CA GLU A 150 1.35 -7.68 13.05
C GLU A 150 1.79 -6.23 13.20
N ALA A 151 1.88 -5.46 12.11
CA ALA A 151 2.17 -4.04 12.17
C ALA A 151 1.12 -3.28 12.99
N TYR A 152 -0.17 -3.58 12.80
CA TYR A 152 -1.25 -3.03 13.63
C TYR A 152 -1.04 -3.31 15.13
N LYS A 153 -0.72 -4.56 15.50
CA LYS A 153 -0.45 -4.95 16.90
C LYS A 153 0.79 -4.26 17.48
N GLN A 154 1.75 -3.88 16.63
CA GLN A 154 2.95 -3.14 17.02
C GLN A 154 2.74 -1.61 17.03
N GLY A 155 1.51 -1.13 16.81
CA GLY A 155 1.15 0.28 16.88
C GLY A 155 1.23 1.02 15.54
N GLY A 156 1.34 0.31 14.42
CA GLY A 156 1.19 0.89 13.08
C GLY A 156 -0.24 1.36 12.82
N THR A 157 -0.38 2.45 12.05
CA THR A 157 -1.66 3.06 11.67
C THR A 157 -2.32 2.28 10.53
N ILE A 158 -2.90 1.13 10.87
CA ILE A 158 -3.68 0.31 9.93
C ILE A 158 -5.17 0.62 10.06
N ILE A 159 -5.80 1.00 8.95
CA ILE A 159 -7.22 1.33 8.85
C ILE A 159 -7.91 0.23 8.05
N TYR A 160 -8.69 -0.59 8.74
CA TYR A 160 -9.39 -1.69 8.09
C TYR A 160 -10.76 -1.27 7.52
N LEU A 161 -10.93 -1.36 6.20
CA LEU A 161 -12.12 -0.85 5.52
C LEU A 161 -13.37 -1.73 5.65
N HIS A 162 -13.27 -2.93 6.22
CA HIS A 162 -14.47 -3.72 6.56
C HIS A 162 -15.34 -3.03 7.63
N GLU A 163 -14.74 -2.18 8.46
CA GLU A 163 -15.46 -1.38 9.47
C GLU A 163 -16.07 -0.13 8.85
N PHE A 164 -15.40 0.46 7.85
CA PHE A 164 -15.93 1.58 7.06
C PHE A 164 -17.28 1.23 6.43
N ILE A 165 -17.38 0.07 5.78
CA ILE A 165 -18.62 -0.38 5.11
C ILE A 165 -19.81 -0.43 6.09
N LYS A 166 -19.55 -0.70 7.38
CA LYS A 166 -20.59 -0.77 8.42
C LYS A 166 -20.88 0.56 9.08
N SER A 167 -20.00 1.54 8.93
CA SER A 167 -20.04 2.81 9.66
C SER A 167 -21.09 3.79 9.12
N GLY A 168 -21.39 3.73 7.82
CA GLY A 168 -22.23 4.72 7.14
C GLY A 168 -21.59 6.11 7.02
N LEU A 169 -20.31 6.26 7.40
CA LEU A 169 -19.55 7.50 7.25
C LEU A 169 -19.03 7.66 5.82
N LEU A 170 -18.66 8.88 5.45
CA LEU A 170 -17.77 9.12 4.32
C LEU A 170 -16.38 8.57 4.62
N LEU A 171 -15.64 8.17 3.59
CA LEU A 171 -14.34 7.53 3.73
C LEU A 171 -13.33 8.47 4.41
N LYS A 172 -13.32 9.77 4.06
CA LYS A 172 -12.49 10.78 4.76
C LYS A 172 -12.76 10.83 6.25
N ASP A 173 -14.03 10.85 6.65
CA ASP A 173 -14.42 11.04 8.04
C ASP A 173 -14.09 9.78 8.84
N PHE A 174 -14.31 8.61 8.23
CA PHE A 174 -13.88 7.35 8.78
C PHE A 174 -12.35 7.32 8.98
N ILE A 175 -11.56 7.66 7.95
CA ILE A 175 -10.10 7.67 8.03
C ILE A 175 -9.60 8.64 9.10
N LYS A 176 -10.11 9.88 9.10
CA LYS A 176 -9.74 10.89 10.12
C LYS A 176 -10.06 10.46 11.54
N SER A 177 -11.15 9.72 11.75
CA SER A 177 -11.49 9.17 13.07
C SER A 177 -10.52 8.08 13.57
N ARG A 178 -9.73 7.49 12.67
CA ARG A 178 -8.78 6.40 12.96
C ARG A 178 -7.34 6.85 13.08
N ILE A 179 -7.02 8.04 12.58
CA ILE A 179 -5.68 8.62 12.71
C ILE A 179 -5.66 9.43 14.01
N GLN A 180 -4.78 9.08 14.94
CA GLN A 180 -4.61 9.90 16.15
C GLN A 180 -4.00 11.26 15.78
N PRO A 181 -4.45 12.36 16.40
CA PRO A 181 -3.72 13.62 16.29
C PRO A 181 -2.31 13.41 16.88
N SER A 182 -1.31 13.79 16.09
CA SER A 182 0.11 13.79 16.47
C SER A 182 0.38 14.67 17.69
#